data_AF-A0A952K9H4-F1
#
_entry.id   AF-A0A952K9H4-F1
#
_cell.length_a   1.000
_cell.length_b   1.000
_cell.length_c   1.000
_cell.angle_alpha   90.00
_cell.angle_beta   90.00
_cell.angle_gamma   90.00
#
_symmetry.space_group_name_H-M   'P 1'
#
loop_
_entity.id
_entity.type
_entity.pdbx_description
1 polymer ?
#
loop_
_entity_poly.entity_id
_entity_poly.type
_entity_poly.pdbx_seq_one_letter_code
_entity_poly.pdbx_strand_id
1 'polypeptide(L)'
;MEIYMVGGAVRDALLGLPVQDHDWVVVGATPEALAARGFLPVGKDFPVFLHPETREEYALARTERKTARGYRGFVVHAEPDVTLEQDLARRDLTINSIAAPSSGAKAGTEFNPDFSALIDPFGGQKDIRDKVLRHVTGAFREDPVRILRLARFAARFPDFSVAP
;
A
#
# COMPACT_ATOMS: atom_id res chain seq x y z
N MET A 1 3.00 -9.21 -14.75
CA MET A 1 2.52 -8.70 -13.45
C MET A 1 3.73 -8.38 -12.63
N GLU A 2 3.74 -7.19 -12.04
CA GLU A 2 4.81 -6.74 -11.15
C GLU A 2 4.27 -6.78 -9.72
N ILE A 3 5.12 -7.18 -8.76
CA ILE A 3 4.75 -7.34 -7.36
C ILE A 3 5.63 -6.42 -6.51
N TYR A 4 4.99 -5.69 -5.61
CA TYR A 4 5.65 -4.72 -4.74
C TYR A 4 5.23 -4.92 -3.28
N MET A 5 6.19 -4.91 -2.36
CA MET A 5 5.91 -4.71 -0.95
C MET A 5 5.57 -3.24 -0.75
N VAL A 6 4.54 -2.94 0.03
CA VAL A 6 4.05 -1.57 0.21
C VAL A 6 3.64 -1.31 1.65
N GLY A 7 3.40 -0.03 1.99
CA GLY A 7 2.73 0.31 3.24
C GLY A 7 3.58 0.16 4.48
N GLY A 8 3.00 -0.48 5.50
CA GLY A 8 3.58 -0.55 6.85
C GLY A 8 4.91 -1.29 6.89
N ALA A 9 5.04 -2.34 6.09
CA ALA A 9 6.26 -3.14 6.00
C ALA A 9 7.47 -2.30 5.57
N VAL A 10 7.32 -1.52 4.50
CA VAL A 10 8.40 -0.67 3.97
C VAL A 10 8.74 0.45 4.94
N ARG A 11 7.72 1.10 5.53
CA ARG A 11 7.91 2.13 6.55
C ARG A 11 8.67 1.59 7.77
N ASP A 12 8.23 0.46 8.31
CA ASP A 12 8.79 -0.09 9.54
C ASP A 12 10.23 -0.58 9.30
N ALA A 13 10.51 -1.19 8.15
CA ALA A 13 11.87 -1.53 7.74
C ALA A 13 12.79 -0.30 7.65
N LEU A 14 12.34 0.79 7.02
CA LEU A 14 13.11 2.05 6.92
C LEU A 14 13.34 2.73 8.27
N LEU A 15 12.46 2.49 9.24
CA LEU A 15 12.60 2.96 10.62
C LEU A 15 13.47 2.04 11.50
N GLY A 16 13.93 0.90 10.97
CA GLY A 16 14.63 -0.13 11.75
C GLY A 16 13.74 -0.84 12.76
N LEU A 17 12.42 -0.85 12.53
CA LEU A 17 11.43 -1.53 13.36
C LEU A 17 11.15 -2.94 12.82
N PRO A 18 10.71 -3.88 13.68
CA PRO A 18 10.25 -5.19 13.22
C PRO A 18 9.07 -5.06 12.25
N VAL A 19 9.15 -5.73 11.11
CA VAL A 19 8.05 -5.86 10.15
C VAL A 19 7.13 -6.99 10.64
N GLN A 20 5.87 -6.68 10.88
CA GLN A 20 4.88 -7.65 11.38
C GLN A 20 3.97 -8.19 10.28
N ASP A 21 3.55 -7.31 9.37
CA ASP A 21 2.61 -7.64 8.30
C ASP A 21 3.24 -7.30 6.95
N HIS A 22 3.14 -8.20 5.98
CA HIS A 22 3.56 -8.00 4.61
C HIS A 22 2.35 -7.70 3.73
N ASP A 23 2.21 -6.43 3.36
CA ASP A 23 1.20 -5.98 2.40
C ASP A 23 1.79 -5.95 0.98
N TRP A 24 1.16 -6.67 0.06
CA TRP A 24 1.59 -6.74 -1.33
C TRP A 24 0.62 -6.03 -2.27
N VAL A 25 1.18 -5.37 -3.29
CA VAL A 25 0.44 -4.84 -4.44
C VAL A 25 0.91 -5.50 -5.71
N VAL A 26 -0.06 -5.95 -6.52
CA VAL A 26 0.15 -6.54 -7.84
C VAL A 26 -0.33 -5.59 -8.92
N VAL A 27 0.56 -5.22 -9.83
CA VAL A 27 0.31 -4.31 -10.96
C VAL A 27 0.27 -5.09 -12.27
N GLY A 28 -0.65 -4.73 -13.16
CA GLY A 28 -0.77 -5.37 -14.48
C GLY A 28 -1.25 -6.82 -14.42
N ALA A 29 -2.19 -7.13 -13.53
CA ALA A 29 -2.85 -8.43 -13.41
C ALA A 29 -4.37 -8.26 -13.27
N THR A 30 -5.12 -9.32 -13.58
CA THR A 30 -6.57 -9.40 -13.33
C THR A 30 -6.86 -10.40 -12.22
N PRO A 31 -8.06 -10.36 -11.60
CA PRO A 31 -8.52 -11.38 -10.65
C PRO A 31 -8.38 -12.79 -11.18
N GLU A 32 -8.72 -13.02 -12.45
CA GLU A 32 -8.66 -14.33 -13.11
C GLU A 32 -7.21 -14.81 -13.26
N ALA A 33 -6.28 -13.90 -13.57
CA ALA A 33 -4.87 -14.21 -13.68
C ALA A 33 -4.26 -14.62 -12.32
N LEU A 34 -4.71 -13.98 -11.22
CA LEU A 34 -4.32 -14.37 -9.86
C LEU A 34 -4.94 -15.71 -9.46
N ALA A 35 -6.24 -15.91 -9.71
CA ALA A 35 -6.93 -17.16 -9.42
C ALA A 35 -6.33 -18.34 -10.20
N ALA A 36 -5.94 -18.15 -11.46
CA ALA A 36 -5.26 -19.14 -12.28
C ALA A 36 -3.89 -19.55 -11.72
N ARG A 37 -3.27 -18.70 -10.88
CA ARG A 37 -2.03 -18.97 -10.15
C ARG A 37 -2.26 -19.51 -8.73
N GLY A 38 -3.50 -19.81 -8.36
CA GLY A 38 -3.84 -20.40 -7.06
C GLY A 38 -4.06 -19.39 -5.93
N PHE A 39 -4.04 -18.08 -6.22
CA PHE A 39 -4.38 -17.06 -5.23
C PHE A 39 -5.86 -17.17 -4.85
N LEU A 40 -6.14 -17.02 -3.55
CA LEU A 40 -7.50 -17.17 -3.01
C LEU A 40 -8.12 -15.79 -2.73
N PRO A 41 -9.22 -15.40 -3.38
CA PRO A 41 -9.84 -14.11 -3.13
C PRO A 41 -10.36 -14.00 -1.68
N VAL A 42 -10.14 -12.84 -1.07
CA VAL A 42 -10.62 -12.50 0.28
C VAL A 42 -11.39 -11.18 0.26
N GLY A 43 -12.53 -11.18 0.96
CA GLY A 43 -13.46 -10.05 0.93
C GLY A 43 -14.35 -10.03 -0.32
N LYS A 44 -15.40 -9.20 -0.28
CA LYS A 44 -16.37 -9.06 -1.38
C LYS A 44 -16.19 -7.77 -2.19
N ASP A 45 -15.68 -6.72 -1.55
CA ASP A 45 -15.69 -5.36 -2.10
C ASP A 45 -14.32 -4.90 -2.61
N PHE A 46 -13.26 -5.68 -2.35
CA PHE A 46 -11.88 -5.31 -2.68
C PHE A 46 -11.12 -6.50 -3.28
N PRO A 47 -10.33 -6.27 -4.34
CA PRO A 47 -9.58 -7.32 -5.01
C PRO A 47 -8.31 -7.67 -4.22
N VAL A 48 -8.49 -8.23 -3.02
CA VAL A 48 -7.42 -8.75 -2.18
C VAL A 48 -7.43 -10.27 -2.26
N PHE A 49 -6.25 -10.88 -2.30
CA PHE A 49 -6.07 -12.31 -2.46
C PHE A 49 -5.02 -12.82 -1.47
N LEU A 50 -5.19 -14.05 -0.99
CA LEU A 50 -4.16 -14.73 -0.21
C LEU A 50 -3.24 -15.50 -1.16
N HIS A 51 -1.94 -15.37 -0.93
CA HIS A 51 -0.93 -16.19 -1.62
C HIS A 51 -1.14 -17.68 -1.28
N PRO A 52 -1.05 -18.61 -2.26
CA PRO A 52 -1.37 -20.03 -2.05
C PRO A 52 -0.50 -20.72 -1.00
N GLU A 53 0.76 -20.31 -0.85
CA GLU A 53 1.73 -20.94 0.05
C GLU A 53 1.85 -20.19 1.37
N THR A 54 2.19 -18.90 1.30
CA THR A 54 2.51 -18.05 2.46
C THR A 54 1.26 -17.50 3.15
N ARG A 55 0.11 -17.50 2.48
CA ARG A 55 -1.15 -16.90 2.95
C ARG A 55 -1.08 -15.39 3.22
N GLU A 56 -0.05 -14.70 2.74
CA GLU A 56 0.05 -13.24 2.81
C GLU A 56 -0.95 -12.55 1.87
N GLU A 57 -1.24 -11.28 2.14
CA GLU A 57 -2.25 -10.50 1.42
C GLU A 57 -1.68 -9.78 0.19
N TYR A 58 -2.27 -10.05 -0.97
CA TYR A 58 -1.93 -9.48 -2.27
C TYR A 58 -3.14 -8.73 -2.83
N ALA A 59 -3.05 -7.41 -2.86
CA ALA A 59 -4.06 -6.55 -3.44
C ALA A 59 -3.73 -6.24 -4.91
N LEU A 60 -4.72 -6.29 -5.79
CA LEU A 60 -4.56 -5.66 -7.10
C LEU A 60 -4.43 -4.14 -6.95
N ALA A 61 -3.51 -3.56 -7.71
CA ALA A 61 -3.37 -2.12 -7.85
C ALA A 61 -4.71 -1.51 -8.27
N ARG A 62 -5.12 -0.44 -7.58
CA ARG A 62 -6.44 0.14 -7.80
C ARG A 62 -6.44 1.64 -7.59
N THR A 63 -7.43 2.29 -8.20
CA THR A 63 -7.81 3.65 -7.85
C THR A 63 -9.17 3.66 -7.16
N GLU A 64 -9.40 4.71 -6.38
CA GLU A 64 -10.66 4.91 -5.67
C GLU A 64 -11.29 6.20 -6.23
N ARG A 65 -12.46 6.10 -6.88
CA ARG A 65 -13.23 7.26 -7.31
C ARG A 65 -14.42 7.45 -6.37
N LYS A 66 -14.52 8.62 -5.75
CA LYS A 66 -15.67 8.98 -4.92
C LYS A 66 -16.91 9.15 -5.79
N THR A 67 -17.96 8.39 -5.50
CA THR A 67 -19.23 8.41 -6.24
C THR A 67 -20.40 9.00 -5.45
N ALA A 68 -20.25 9.19 -4.14
CA ALA A 68 -21.28 9.79 -3.30
C ALA A 68 -20.72 10.62 -2.14
N ARG A 69 -21.56 11.51 -1.59
CA ARG A 69 -21.26 12.28 -0.38
C ARG A 69 -21.46 11.37 0.85
N GLY A 70 -20.43 11.19 1.68
CA GLY A 70 -20.46 10.32 2.87
C GLY A 70 -19.43 9.19 2.83
N TYR A 71 -19.52 8.24 3.77
CA TYR A 71 -18.56 7.13 3.94
C TYR A 71 -18.73 5.99 2.90
N ARG A 72 -19.91 5.85 2.30
CA ARG A 72 -20.29 4.69 1.47
C ARG A 72 -20.31 4.98 -0.04
N GLY A 73 -19.21 5.45 -0.61
CA GLY A 73 -19.23 5.82 -2.03
C GLY A 73 -17.86 5.90 -2.67
N PHE A 74 -17.12 4.79 -2.70
CA PHE A 74 -15.94 4.66 -3.56
C PHE A 74 -16.19 3.52 -4.54
N VAL A 75 -16.08 3.83 -5.84
CA VAL A 75 -15.94 2.79 -6.85
C VAL A 75 -14.47 2.45 -6.95
N VAL A 76 -14.17 1.19 -6.73
CA VAL A 76 -12.84 0.61 -6.91
C VAL A 76 -12.66 0.30 -8.39
N HIS A 77 -11.62 0.86 -8.99
CA HIS A 77 -11.19 0.51 -10.33
C HIS A 77 -9.84 -0.20 -10.22
N ALA A 78 -9.82 -1.50 -10.50
CA ALA A 78 -8.67 -2.38 -10.33
C ALA A 78 -8.39 -3.14 -11.63
N GLU A 79 -8.12 -2.37 -12.67
CA GLU A 79 -7.82 -2.86 -14.01
C GLU A 79 -6.30 -2.93 -14.24
N PRO A 80 -5.81 -3.73 -15.21
CA PRO A 80 -4.38 -3.89 -15.48
C PRO A 80 -3.63 -2.61 -15.87
N ASP A 81 -4.35 -1.57 -16.30
CA ASP A 81 -3.81 -0.26 -16.68
C ASP A 81 -3.53 0.65 -15.46
N VAL A 82 -4.02 0.27 -14.28
CA VAL A 82 -3.73 1.00 -13.04
C VAL A 82 -2.26 0.84 -12.69
N THR A 83 -1.56 1.97 -12.66
CA THR A 83 -0.13 2.04 -12.33
C THR A 83 0.13 1.95 -10.83
N LEU A 84 1.35 1.56 -10.45
CA LEU A 84 1.80 1.59 -9.06
C LEU A 84 1.66 2.99 -8.46
N GLU A 85 2.05 4.04 -9.19
CA GLU A 85 1.97 5.43 -8.72
C GLU A 85 0.53 5.83 -8.39
N GLN A 86 -0.44 5.42 -9.21
CA GLN A 86 -1.87 5.67 -8.95
C GLN A 86 -2.39 4.92 -7.70
N ASP A 87 -1.94 3.68 -7.46
CA ASP A 87 -2.26 2.98 -6.20
C ASP A 87 -1.63 3.68 -4.99
N LEU A 88 -0.35 4.08 -5.09
CA LEU A 88 0.33 4.79 -4.02
C LEU A 88 -0.33 6.16 -3.72
N ALA A 89 -0.83 6.86 -4.74
CA ALA A 89 -1.50 8.16 -4.61
C ALA A 89 -2.77 8.13 -3.74
N ARG A 90 -3.45 6.96 -3.69
CA ARG A 90 -4.70 6.82 -2.95
C ARG A 90 -4.49 6.65 -1.44
N ARG A 91 -3.26 6.36 -1.01
CA ARG A 91 -2.94 6.05 0.40
C ARG A 91 -3.03 7.29 1.29
N ASP A 92 -2.98 7.07 2.60
CA ASP A 92 -3.18 8.11 3.60
C ASP A 92 -1.95 9.02 3.73
N LEU A 93 -0.79 8.45 4.06
CA LEU A 93 0.44 9.17 4.36
C LEU A 93 1.57 8.82 3.39
N THR A 94 2.44 9.79 3.11
CA THR A 94 3.63 9.63 2.25
C THR A 94 4.51 8.48 2.74
N ILE A 95 4.72 8.37 4.06
CA ILE A 95 5.50 7.30 4.68
C ILE A 95 4.93 5.89 4.46
N ASN A 96 3.64 5.77 4.12
CA ASN A 96 2.97 4.51 3.79
C ASN A 96 2.84 4.28 2.27
N SER A 97 3.39 5.20 1.47
CA SER A 97 3.23 5.28 0.01
C SER A 97 4.56 5.04 -0.71
N ILE A 98 5.37 4.16 -0.13
CA ILE A 98 6.65 3.69 -0.64
C ILE A 98 6.46 2.23 -1.04
N ALA A 99 7.03 1.85 -2.18
CA ALA A 99 7.00 0.49 -2.69
C ALA A 99 8.41 -0.08 -2.83
N ALA A 100 8.61 -1.32 -2.40
CA ALA A 100 9.84 -2.08 -2.65
C ALA A 100 9.55 -3.15 -3.71
N PRO A 101 10.34 -3.21 -4.80
CA PRO A 101 10.16 -4.24 -5.81
C PRO A 101 10.49 -5.62 -5.22
N SER A 102 9.73 -6.61 -5.67
CA SER A 102 9.93 -8.01 -5.29
C SER A 102 11.26 -8.62 -5.75
N SER A 103 11.91 -8.02 -6.76
CA SER A 103 13.07 -8.57 -7.48
C SER A 103 12.99 -10.10 -7.66
N GLY A 104 12.08 -10.55 -8.54
CA GLY A 104 12.12 -11.90 -9.07
C GLY A 104 11.70 -13.01 -8.11
N ALA A 105 10.67 -12.80 -7.28
CA ALA A 105 10.03 -13.87 -6.52
C ALA A 105 9.74 -15.08 -7.42
N LYS A 106 10.54 -16.14 -7.24
CA LYS A 106 10.23 -17.48 -7.72
C LYS A 106 9.26 -18.06 -6.70
N ALA A 107 8.18 -18.68 -7.17
CA ALA A 107 7.27 -19.43 -6.30
C ALA A 107 8.10 -20.41 -5.44
N GLY A 108 7.90 -20.38 -4.12
CA GLY A 108 8.59 -21.25 -3.16
C GLY A 108 9.88 -20.74 -2.52
N THR A 109 10.39 -19.53 -2.81
CA THR A 109 11.52 -18.95 -2.06
C THR A 109 11.05 -17.89 -1.06
N GLU A 110 11.67 -17.86 0.12
CA GLU A 110 11.49 -16.81 1.12
C GLU A 110 11.66 -15.44 0.46
N PHE A 111 10.61 -14.62 0.55
CA PHE A 111 10.54 -13.37 -0.18
C PHE A 111 11.42 -12.32 0.51
N ASN A 112 12.40 -11.78 -0.21
CA ASN A 112 13.34 -10.77 0.29
C ASN A 112 13.37 -9.58 -0.69
N PRO A 113 12.58 -8.50 -0.47
CA PRO A 113 12.55 -7.37 -1.39
C PRO A 113 13.87 -6.61 -1.39
N ASP A 114 14.21 -6.04 -2.54
CA ASP A 114 15.33 -5.12 -2.64
C ASP A 114 14.91 -3.72 -2.14
N PHE A 115 15.16 -3.47 -0.85
CA PHE A 115 14.95 -2.16 -0.23
C PHE A 115 15.94 -1.07 -0.72
N SER A 116 16.92 -1.38 -1.59
CA SER A 116 17.74 -0.37 -2.24
C SER A 116 17.10 0.21 -3.50
N ALA A 117 16.11 -0.49 -4.06
CA ALA A 117 15.41 -0.13 -5.30
C ALA A 117 14.00 0.45 -5.04
N LEU A 118 13.83 1.21 -3.95
CA LEU A 118 12.52 1.75 -3.56
C LEU A 118 11.94 2.72 -4.58
N ILE A 119 10.64 2.58 -4.81
CA ILE A 119 9.81 3.48 -5.59
C ILE A 119 9.05 4.39 -4.62
N ASP A 120 9.37 5.68 -4.63
CA ASP A 120 8.85 6.68 -3.70
C ASP A 120 8.45 7.99 -4.42
N PRO A 121 7.34 7.99 -5.18
CA PRO A 121 6.91 9.16 -5.96
C PRO A 121 6.45 10.34 -5.07
N PHE A 122 6.13 10.09 -3.79
CA PHE A 122 5.56 11.09 -2.89
C PHE A 122 6.51 11.56 -1.78
N GLY A 123 7.78 11.14 -1.81
CA GLY A 123 8.80 11.59 -0.87
C GLY A 123 8.66 11.04 0.55
N GLY A 124 8.06 9.86 0.72
CA GLY A 124 7.89 9.18 2.00
C GLY A 124 9.23 8.92 2.71
N GLN A 125 10.31 8.60 1.99
CA GLN A 125 11.64 8.41 2.59
C GLN A 125 12.17 9.71 3.23
N LYS A 126 11.90 10.85 2.59
CA LYS A 126 12.26 12.16 3.16
C LYS A 126 11.44 12.44 4.42
N ASP A 127 10.13 12.23 4.36
CA ASP A 127 9.25 12.43 5.50
C ASP A 127 9.57 11.45 6.66
N ILE A 128 10.02 10.22 6.39
CA ILE A 128 10.54 9.30 7.42
C ILE A 128 11.79 9.89 8.08
N ARG A 129 12.77 10.36 7.30
CA ARG A 129 14.01 10.96 7.83
C ARG A 129 13.74 12.22 8.65
N ASP A 130 12.82 13.06 8.18
CA ASP A 130 12.46 14.32 8.84
C ASP A 130 11.45 14.12 9.97
N LYS A 131 10.99 12.88 10.20
CA LYS A 131 9.93 12.52 11.15
C LYS A 131 8.65 13.35 10.95
N VAL A 132 8.11 13.33 9.74
CA VAL A 132 6.92 14.08 9.35
C VAL A 132 5.79 13.14 8.92
N LEU A 133 4.58 13.36 9.44
CA LEU A 133 3.35 12.74 8.96
C LEU A 133 2.69 13.69 7.97
N ARG A 134 2.85 13.38 6.67
CA ARG A 134 2.30 14.16 5.56
C ARG A 134 1.29 13.33 4.77
N HIS A 135 0.18 13.93 4.41
CA HIS A 135 -0.78 13.28 3.52
C HIS A 135 -0.26 13.20 2.08
N VAL A 136 -0.61 12.14 1.34
CA VAL A 136 -0.11 11.93 -0.03
C VAL A 136 -0.67 12.97 -1.00
N THR A 137 -2.00 13.17 -0.97
CA THR A 137 -2.72 14.06 -1.90
C THR A 137 -3.81 14.84 -1.16
N GLY A 138 -4.34 15.89 -1.80
CA GLY A 138 -5.45 16.69 -1.24
C GLY A 138 -6.73 15.88 -0.97
N ALA A 139 -6.89 14.71 -1.61
CA ALA A 139 -8.00 13.78 -1.39
C ALA A 139 -8.07 13.26 0.06
N PHE A 140 -7.00 13.42 0.85
CA PHE A 140 -6.99 13.09 2.27
C PHE A 140 -8.14 13.72 3.06
N ARG A 141 -8.52 14.96 2.71
CA ARG A 141 -9.61 15.70 3.39
C ARG A 141 -10.99 15.12 3.11
N GLU A 142 -11.12 14.26 2.11
CA GLU A 142 -12.39 13.72 1.66
C GLU A 142 -12.87 12.48 2.44
N ASP A 143 -11.97 11.87 3.22
CA ASP A 143 -12.20 10.68 4.03
C ASP A 143 -11.86 10.95 5.51
N PRO A 144 -12.86 11.19 6.37
CA PRO A 144 -12.66 11.45 7.80
C PRO A 144 -11.90 10.36 8.55
N VAL A 145 -11.90 9.11 8.06
CA VAL A 145 -11.14 8.02 8.69
C VAL A 145 -9.65 8.28 8.62
N ARG A 146 -9.17 8.95 7.57
CA ARG A 146 -7.76 9.28 7.43
C ARG A 146 -7.27 10.22 8.52
N ILE A 147 -8.13 11.11 9.03
CA ILE A 147 -7.82 11.99 10.17
C ILE A 147 -7.63 11.14 11.45
N LEU A 148 -8.53 10.18 11.71
CA LEU A 148 -8.41 9.28 12.85
C LEU A 148 -7.16 8.39 12.74
N ARG A 149 -6.85 7.91 11.52
CA ARG A 149 -5.61 7.15 11.25
C ARG A 149 -4.36 7.99 11.48
N LEU A 150 -4.36 9.26 11.05
CA LEU A 150 -3.27 10.19 11.32
C LEU A 150 -3.07 10.41 12.82
N ALA A 151 -4.14 10.61 13.59
CA ALA A 151 -4.05 10.72 15.05
C ALA A 151 -3.47 9.44 15.69
N ARG A 152 -3.86 8.27 15.20
CA ARG A 152 -3.29 6.98 15.63
C ARG A 152 -1.79 6.89 15.29
N PHE A 153 -1.38 7.35 14.13
CA PHE A 153 0.04 7.38 13.75
C PHE A 153 0.84 8.37 14.60
N ALA A 154 0.29 9.56 14.89
CA ALA A 154 0.91 10.52 15.78
C ALA A 154 1.09 9.96 17.21
N ALA A 155 0.13 9.15 17.68
CA ALA A 155 0.26 8.45 18.96
C ALA A 155 1.29 7.31 18.93
N ARG A 156 1.38 6.56 17.81
CA ARG A 156 2.37 5.48 17.62
C ARG A 156 3.79 5.99 17.47
N PHE A 157 3.97 7.14 16.83
CA PHE A 157 5.26 7.77 16.53
C PHE A 157 5.34 9.15 17.19
N PRO A 158 5.56 9.23 18.51
CA PRO A 158 5.48 10.50 19.26
C PRO A 158 6.55 11.52 18.84
N ASP A 159 7.67 11.05 18.25
CA ASP A 159 8.72 11.91 17.72
C ASP A 159 8.39 12.53 16.36
N PHE A 160 7.26 12.14 15.75
CA PHE A 160 6.86 12.66 14.46
C PHE A 160 5.96 13.90 14.62
N SER A 161 6.13 14.85 13.72
CA SER A 161 5.27 16.04 13.60
C SER A 161 4.30 15.90 12.44
N VAL A 162 3.11 16.48 12.55
CA VAL A 162 2.16 16.55 11.43
C VAL A 162 2.57 17.71 10.52
N ALA A 163 2.61 17.46 9.21
CA ALA A 163 2.88 18.52 8.23
C ALA A 163 1.85 19.67 8.35
N PRO A 164 2.26 20.94 8.15
CA PRO A 164 1.35 22.09 8.16
C PRO A 164 0.22 21.99 7.13
#